data_AF-A0A938KZ00-F1
#
_entry.id   AF-A0A938KZ00-F1
#
_cell.length_a   1.000
_cell.length_b   1.000
_cell.length_c   1.000
_cell.angle_alpha   90.00
_cell.angle_beta   90.00
_cell.angle_gamma   90.00
#
_symmetry.space_group_name_H-M   'P 1'
#
loop_
_entity.id
_entity.type
_entity.pdbx_description
1 polymer ?
#
loop_
_entity_poly.entity_id
_entity_poly.type
_entity_poly.pdbx_seq_one_letter_code
_entity_poly.pdbx_strand_id
1 'polypeptide(L)'
;MTVITIEGRIGSGTTEVGRLVAKELEIDYVDRLLLADIARRVGTTVEALADTERRVPSRASRFAYRIQRMLQRSAVAGMGGDPYFGPGIETLLARPYHDLEEPPATSAEEVDERRFIDTTREVITDLAEIGNVVILSRGGAAILRDRPSVLRVGLTAHQQDRVRRIMERERLTEEDAVKWIEHSDSAQLRYFKKAFNTCPLDRFLYHFMLHTSEIGVEYATKLIVDTARLMTDEGLPRGPEPA
;
A
#
# COMPACT_ATOMS: atom_id res chain seq x y z
N MET A 1 -3.85 -19.07 0.94
CA MET A 1 -3.73 -17.90 0.04
C MET A 1 -2.89 -16.85 0.77
N THR A 2 -1.89 -16.22 0.14
CA THR A 2 -0.94 -15.38 0.92
C THR A 2 -1.18 -13.89 0.71
N VAL A 3 -1.52 -13.17 1.77
CA VAL A 3 -1.67 -11.70 1.75
C VAL A 3 -0.73 -11.11 2.78
N ILE A 4 0.09 -10.15 2.37
CA ILE A 4 1.07 -9.50 3.25
C ILE A 4 0.87 -7.99 3.14
N THR A 5 0.76 -7.29 4.26
CA THR A 5 0.84 -5.83 4.28
C THR A 5 2.18 -5.39 4.84
N ILE A 6 2.82 -4.45 4.16
CA ILE A 6 4.08 -3.86 4.60
C ILE A 6 3.87 -2.36 4.76
N GLU A 7 3.93 -1.90 6.00
CA GLU A 7 3.82 -0.50 6.37
C GLU A 7 5.15 0.00 6.92
N GLY A 8 5.38 1.30 6.80
CA GLY A 8 6.56 1.93 7.37
C GLY A 8 6.67 3.38 6.95
N ARG A 9 7.62 4.05 7.59
CA ARG A 9 7.93 5.45 7.28
C ARG A 9 8.68 5.54 5.95
N ILE A 10 8.57 6.67 5.25
CA ILE A 10 9.29 6.84 3.98
C ILE A 10 10.82 6.69 4.19
N GLY A 11 11.50 5.98 3.29
CA GLY A 11 12.94 5.70 3.41
C GLY A 11 13.31 4.56 4.37
N SER A 12 12.33 3.84 4.95
CA SER A 12 12.60 2.69 5.83
C SER A 12 12.94 1.38 5.10
N GLY A 13 13.00 1.39 3.76
CA GLY A 13 13.27 0.18 2.97
C GLY A 13 12.00 -0.62 2.61
N THR A 14 10.81 -0.07 2.84
CA THR A 14 9.53 -0.76 2.60
C THR A 14 9.32 -1.16 1.14
N THR A 15 9.75 -0.32 0.20
CA THR A 15 9.59 -0.57 -1.24
C THR A 15 10.49 -1.73 -1.68
N GLU A 16 11.74 -1.72 -1.23
CA GLU A 16 12.76 -2.71 -1.53
C GLU A 16 12.38 -4.06 -0.93
N VAL A 17 12.07 -4.10 0.37
CA VAL A 17 11.62 -5.31 1.06
C VAL A 17 10.36 -5.86 0.42
N GLY A 18 9.35 -5.03 0.15
CA GLY A 18 8.09 -5.51 -0.43
C GLY A 18 8.23 -6.11 -1.83
N ARG A 19 9.08 -5.53 -2.68
CA ARG A 19 9.37 -6.09 -4.01
C ARG A 19 10.12 -7.41 -3.92
N LEU A 20 11.10 -7.51 -3.03
CA LEU A 20 11.85 -8.75 -2.82
C LEU A 20 10.95 -9.85 -2.27
N VAL A 21 10.12 -9.56 -1.26
CA VAL A 21 9.14 -10.52 -0.71
C VAL A 21 8.18 -11.02 -1.80
N ALA A 22 7.63 -10.11 -2.60
CA ALA A 22 6.73 -10.48 -3.69
C ALA A 22 7.41 -11.37 -4.74
N LYS A 23 8.66 -11.05 -5.09
CA LYS A 23 9.48 -11.84 -6.00
C LYS A 23 9.77 -13.25 -5.45
N GLU A 24 10.21 -13.36 -4.20
CA GLU A 24 10.58 -14.65 -3.57
C GLU A 24 9.38 -15.58 -3.36
N LEU A 25 8.20 -15.02 -3.13
CA LEU A 25 6.96 -15.78 -2.99
C LEU A 25 6.21 -15.98 -4.32
N GLU A 26 6.70 -15.41 -5.42
CA GLU A 26 6.05 -15.41 -6.73
C GLU A 26 4.59 -14.91 -6.68
N ILE A 27 4.38 -13.80 -5.96
CA ILE A 27 3.08 -13.15 -5.76
C ILE A 27 3.08 -11.71 -6.27
N ASP A 28 1.90 -11.11 -6.40
CA ASP A 28 1.76 -9.76 -6.93
C ASP A 28 2.27 -8.71 -5.92
N TYR A 29 2.76 -7.57 -6.40
CA TYR A 29 3.19 -6.43 -5.58
C TYR A 29 2.35 -5.21 -5.92
N VAL A 30 1.69 -4.64 -4.93
CA VAL A 30 0.82 -3.47 -5.09
C VAL A 30 1.30 -2.32 -4.24
N ASP A 31 1.63 -1.21 -4.89
CA ASP A 31 1.89 0.09 -4.27
C ASP A 31 0.91 1.14 -4.80
N ARG A 32 1.05 2.38 -4.31
CA ARG A 32 0.20 3.51 -4.76
C ARG A 32 0.32 3.78 -6.26
N LEU A 33 1.49 3.54 -6.86
CA LEU A 33 1.74 3.83 -8.26
C LEU A 33 1.04 2.79 -9.14
N LEU A 34 1.05 1.52 -8.73
CA LEU A 34 0.32 0.48 -9.43
C LEU A 34 -1.20 0.67 -9.31
N LEU A 35 -1.70 1.05 -8.13
CA LEU A 35 -3.13 1.38 -7.97
C LEU A 35 -3.56 2.53 -8.89
N ALA A 36 -2.76 3.59 -8.95
CA ALA A 36 -2.99 4.70 -9.85
C ALA A 36 -2.87 4.32 -11.34
N ASP A 37 -1.89 3.49 -11.70
CA ASP A 37 -1.71 3.05 -13.08
C ASP A 37 -2.88 2.19 -13.55
N ILE A 38 -3.34 1.27 -12.70
CA ILE A 38 -4.50 0.44 -12.99
C ILE A 38 -5.77 1.31 -13.08
N ALA A 39 -5.95 2.28 -12.18
CA ALA A 39 -7.09 3.19 -12.24
C ALA A 39 -7.09 4.07 -13.51
N ARG A 40 -5.92 4.61 -13.93
CA ARG A 40 -5.78 5.35 -15.21
C ARG A 40 -6.14 4.50 -16.43
N ARG A 41 -5.70 3.24 -16.45
CA ARG A 41 -5.97 2.31 -17.57
C ARG A 41 -7.42 1.86 -17.62
N VAL A 42 -8.15 1.89 -16.51
CA VAL A 42 -9.59 1.59 -16.46
C VAL A 42 -10.44 2.82 -16.81
N GLY A 43 -9.94 4.03 -16.59
CA GLY A 43 -10.56 5.28 -17.04
C GLY A 43 -10.53 5.53 -18.56
N THR A 44 -9.77 4.72 -19.31
CA THR A 44 -9.84 4.66 -20.77
C THR A 44 -10.64 3.42 -21.17
N THR A 45 -11.66 3.59 -22.02
CA THR A 45 -12.47 2.46 -22.52
C THR A 45 -11.57 1.36 -23.07
N VAL A 46 -11.90 0.13 -22.69
CA VAL A 46 -11.08 -1.09 -22.81
C VAL A 46 -11.06 -1.60 -24.25
N GLU A 47 -10.61 -0.79 -25.19
CA GLU A 47 -10.32 -1.21 -26.56
C GLU A 47 -8.80 -1.45 -26.75
N ALA A 48 -7.94 -0.79 -25.97
CA ALA A 48 -6.48 -0.94 -26.10
C ALA A 48 -5.89 -2.19 -25.40
N LEU A 49 -6.58 -2.78 -24.42
CA LEU A 49 -6.08 -3.96 -23.69
C LEU A 49 -6.52 -5.30 -24.31
N ALA A 50 -7.52 -5.28 -25.18
CA ALA A 50 -7.92 -6.46 -25.95
C ALA A 50 -6.92 -6.79 -27.07
N ASP A 51 -6.10 -5.83 -27.50
CA ASP A 51 -5.25 -5.99 -28.69
C ASP A 51 -3.85 -6.59 -28.41
N THR A 52 -3.57 -6.99 -27.17
CA THR A 52 -2.34 -7.75 -26.83
C THR A 52 -2.60 -9.26 -26.71
N GLU A 53 -3.63 -9.77 -27.40
CA GLU A 53 -4.02 -11.19 -27.46
C GLU A 53 -3.04 -12.11 -28.21
N ARG A 54 -1.74 -11.84 -28.12
CA ARG A 54 -0.69 -12.74 -28.62
C ARG A 54 0.44 -12.88 -27.61
N ARG A 55 0.14 -13.50 -26.48
CA ARG A 55 1.05 -14.39 -25.70
C ARG A 55 0.29 -14.92 -24.49
N VAL A 56 0.50 -16.20 -24.21
CA VAL A 56 -0.02 -17.00 -23.08
C VAL A 56 -0.40 -16.16 -21.84
N PRO A 57 -1.59 -16.33 -21.23
CA PRO A 57 -2.05 -15.48 -20.13
C PRO A 57 -1.11 -15.60 -18.93
N SER A 58 -0.36 -14.53 -18.66
CA SER A 58 0.50 -14.41 -17.47
C SER A 58 -0.36 -14.26 -16.20
N ARG A 59 0.21 -14.56 -15.02
CA ARG A 59 -0.44 -14.31 -13.71
C ARG A 59 -0.83 -12.83 -13.56
N ALA A 60 0.04 -11.93 -14.04
CA ALA A 60 -0.20 -10.50 -14.06
C ALA A 60 -1.43 -10.11 -14.90
N SER A 61 -1.70 -10.78 -16.02
CA SER A 61 -2.90 -10.55 -16.84
C SER A 61 -4.18 -10.95 -16.11
N ARG A 62 -4.15 -12.05 -15.34
CA ARG A 62 -5.28 -12.51 -14.51
C ARG A 62 -5.50 -11.63 -13.29
N PHE A 63 -4.43 -11.08 -12.72
CA PHE A 63 -4.51 -10.09 -11.64
C PHE A 63 -5.10 -8.77 -12.17
N ALA A 64 -4.56 -8.24 -13.27
CA ALA A 64 -5.05 -7.02 -13.92
C ALA A 64 -6.54 -7.13 -14.30
N TYR A 65 -6.98 -8.26 -14.85
CA TYR A 65 -8.40 -8.50 -15.16
C TYR A 65 -9.29 -8.52 -13.90
N ARG A 66 -8.80 -9.08 -12.79
CA ARG A 66 -9.54 -9.08 -11.51
C ARG A 66 -9.64 -7.67 -10.92
N ILE A 67 -8.57 -6.88 -10.96
CA ILE A 67 -8.59 -5.48 -10.54
C ILE A 67 -9.46 -4.63 -11.46
N GLN A 68 -9.42 -4.86 -12.77
CA GLN A 68 -10.30 -4.19 -13.72
C GLN A 68 -11.77 -4.44 -13.37
N ARG A 69 -12.15 -5.71 -13.15
CA ARG A 69 -13.53 -6.07 -12.78
C ARG A 69 -13.94 -5.47 -11.43
N MET A 70 -12.99 -5.34 -10.51
CA MET A 70 -13.16 -4.67 -9.22
C MET A 70 -13.41 -3.17 -9.41
N LEU A 71 -12.55 -2.48 -10.15
CA LEU A 71 -12.71 -1.06 -10.47
C LEU A 71 -13.99 -0.78 -11.28
N GLN A 72 -14.41 -1.68 -12.17
CA GLN A 72 -15.69 -1.58 -12.88
C GLN A 72 -16.90 -1.75 -11.95
N ARG A 73 -16.77 -2.49 -10.83
CA ARG A 73 -17.81 -2.60 -9.80
C ARG A 73 -17.82 -1.38 -8.88
N SER A 74 -16.65 -0.87 -8.50
CA SER A 74 -16.50 0.39 -7.76
C SER A 74 -16.83 1.61 -8.62
N ALA A 75 -16.87 1.50 -9.96
CA ALA A 75 -17.31 2.53 -10.89
C ALA A 75 -18.81 2.91 -10.75
N VAL A 76 -19.55 2.24 -9.85
CA VAL A 76 -20.86 2.73 -9.39
C VAL A 76 -20.71 3.94 -8.43
N ALA A 77 -19.51 4.21 -7.90
CA ALA A 77 -19.18 5.38 -7.10
C ALA A 77 -18.34 6.42 -7.90
N GLY A 78 -18.89 6.89 -9.01
CA GLY A 78 -18.44 8.10 -9.71
C GLY A 78 -18.07 7.85 -11.16
N MET A 79 -19.01 8.19 -12.04
CA MET A 79 -18.78 8.24 -13.48
C MET A 79 -17.53 9.05 -13.83
N GLY A 80 -16.84 8.57 -14.86
CA GLY A 80 -15.50 8.98 -15.23
C GLY A 80 -15.32 10.46 -15.49
N GLY A 81 -14.13 10.95 -15.15
CA GLY A 81 -13.45 12.07 -15.79
C GLY A 81 -14.28 13.32 -16.09
N ASP A 82 -15.30 13.64 -15.30
CA ASP A 82 -16.06 14.87 -15.46
C ASP A 82 -15.20 16.08 -15.04
N PRO A 83 -14.96 17.06 -15.92
CA PRO A 83 -14.14 18.25 -15.64
C PRO A 83 -14.61 19.10 -14.44
N TYR A 84 -15.86 18.93 -13.98
CA TYR A 84 -16.42 19.68 -12.85
C TYR A 84 -16.33 18.96 -11.50
N PHE A 85 -15.98 17.66 -11.48
CA PHE A 85 -16.00 16.82 -10.26
C PHE A 85 -14.63 16.49 -9.68
N GLY A 86 -13.60 17.25 -10.05
CA GLY A 86 -12.25 17.10 -9.49
C GLY A 86 -11.47 15.92 -10.07
N PRO A 87 -10.25 15.67 -9.57
CA PRO A 87 -9.38 14.63 -10.11
C PRO A 87 -10.06 13.25 -9.98
N GLY A 88 -10.02 12.43 -11.03
CA GLY A 88 -10.51 11.06 -10.96
C GLY A 88 -9.80 10.26 -9.86
N ILE A 89 -10.43 9.15 -9.46
CA ILE A 89 -10.02 8.31 -8.32
C ILE A 89 -8.56 7.84 -8.44
N GLU A 90 -8.08 7.72 -9.69
CA GLU A 90 -6.69 7.42 -10.04
C GLU A 90 -5.70 8.45 -9.51
N THR A 91 -6.06 9.73 -9.54
CA THR A 91 -5.19 10.81 -9.08
C THR A 91 -5.12 10.81 -7.56
N LEU A 92 -6.25 10.56 -6.88
CA LEU A 92 -6.29 10.45 -5.41
C LEU A 92 -5.47 9.26 -4.92
N LEU A 93 -5.62 8.09 -5.55
CA LEU A 93 -4.86 6.88 -5.21
C LEU A 93 -3.36 7.00 -5.53
N ALA A 94 -2.94 7.89 -6.44
CA ALA A 94 -1.54 8.17 -6.76
C ALA A 94 -0.84 9.09 -5.75
N ARG A 95 -1.59 9.97 -5.07
CA ARG A 95 -1.01 11.08 -4.29
C ARG A 95 -0.10 10.58 -3.16
N PRO A 96 1.19 10.99 -3.13
CA PRO A 96 2.05 10.71 -2.00
C PRO A 96 1.49 11.36 -0.73
N TYR A 97 1.88 10.85 0.44
CA TYR A 97 1.40 11.40 1.72
C TYR A 97 1.66 12.91 1.84
N HIS A 98 2.80 13.40 1.35
CA HIS A 98 3.14 14.83 1.44
C HIS A 98 2.19 15.75 0.66
N ASP A 99 1.46 15.25 -0.34
CA ASP A 99 0.48 16.05 -1.09
C ASP A 99 -0.90 16.09 -0.42
N LEU A 100 -1.10 15.36 0.69
CA LEU A 100 -2.36 15.34 1.45
C LEU A 100 -2.41 16.47 2.49
N GLU A 101 -1.74 17.58 2.23
CA GLU A 101 -1.21 18.39 3.33
C GLU A 101 -2.16 19.38 3.98
N GLU A 102 -3.17 19.84 3.27
CA GLU A 102 -4.05 20.84 3.86
C GLU A 102 -5.23 20.14 4.55
N PRO A 103 -5.45 20.38 5.86
CA PRO A 103 -6.75 20.07 6.44
C PRO A 103 -7.78 20.76 5.55
N PRO A 104 -8.82 20.05 5.14
CA PRO A 104 -9.72 20.53 4.10
C PRO A 104 -10.23 21.92 4.50
N ALA A 105 -9.84 22.92 3.72
CA ALA A 105 -10.21 24.31 3.91
C ALA A 105 -11.68 24.54 3.50
N THR A 106 -12.25 23.57 2.79
CA THR A 106 -13.62 23.59 2.29
C THR A 106 -14.34 22.27 2.54
N SER A 107 -15.68 22.33 2.57
CA SER A 107 -16.52 21.12 2.64
C SER A 107 -16.34 20.18 1.44
N ALA A 108 -15.90 20.70 0.29
CA ALA A 108 -15.60 19.89 -0.90
C ALA A 108 -14.35 19.02 -0.70
N GLU A 109 -13.29 19.57 -0.11
CA GLU A 109 -12.06 18.84 0.21
C GLU A 109 -12.28 17.80 1.31
N GLU A 110 -13.17 18.07 2.29
CA GLU A 110 -13.57 17.08 3.30
C GLU A 110 -14.28 15.87 2.68
N VAL A 111 -15.14 16.10 1.70
CA VAL A 111 -15.86 15.05 0.98
C VAL A 111 -14.88 14.23 0.14
N ASP A 112 -13.93 14.88 -0.53
CA ASP A 112 -12.91 14.22 -1.33
C ASP A 112 -12.00 13.30 -0.48
N GLU A 113 -11.59 13.76 0.70
CA GLU A 113 -10.76 12.97 1.61
C GLU A 113 -11.50 11.76 2.20
N ARG A 114 -12.78 11.89 2.57
CA ARG A 114 -13.60 10.75 3.01
C ARG A 114 -13.74 9.72 1.90
N ARG A 115 -14.06 10.18 0.68
CA ARG A 115 -14.17 9.32 -0.50
C ARG A 115 -12.86 8.59 -0.79
N PHE A 116 -11.73 9.27 -0.65
CA PHE A 116 -10.41 8.66 -0.78
C PHE A 116 -10.18 7.53 0.26
N ILE A 117 -10.49 7.76 1.53
CA ILE A 117 -10.34 6.76 2.60
C ILE A 117 -11.23 5.54 2.33
N ASP A 118 -12.50 5.77 2.01
CA ASP A 118 -13.46 4.68 1.79
C ASP A 118 -13.10 3.85 0.56
N THR A 119 -12.74 4.50 -0.54
CA THR A 119 -12.23 3.81 -1.74
C THR A 119 -10.98 3.01 -1.44
N THR A 120 -10.03 3.60 -0.69
CA THR A 120 -8.78 2.90 -0.33
C THR A 120 -9.09 1.65 0.50
N ARG A 121 -10.06 1.72 1.41
CA ARG A 121 -10.53 0.57 2.20
C ARG A 121 -11.11 -0.52 1.31
N GLU A 122 -11.97 -0.17 0.36
CA GLU A 122 -12.56 -1.13 -0.59
C GLU A 122 -11.46 -1.81 -1.43
N VAL A 123 -10.59 -1.02 -2.06
CA VAL A 123 -9.49 -1.53 -2.90
C VAL A 123 -8.59 -2.49 -2.14
N ILE A 124 -8.18 -2.14 -0.91
CA ILE A 124 -7.31 -2.99 -0.10
C ILE A 124 -8.03 -4.26 0.35
N THR A 125 -9.33 -4.18 0.65
CA THR A 125 -10.14 -5.34 1.04
C THR A 125 -10.26 -6.32 -0.12
N ASP A 126 -10.58 -5.82 -1.31
CA ASP A 126 -10.74 -6.65 -2.51
C ASP A 126 -9.40 -7.28 -2.95
N LEU A 127 -8.29 -6.54 -2.81
CA LEU A 127 -6.95 -7.09 -3.03
C LEU A 127 -6.65 -8.26 -2.09
N ALA A 128 -7.03 -8.14 -0.81
CA ALA A 128 -6.87 -9.21 0.16
C ALA A 128 -7.74 -10.43 -0.16
N GLU A 129 -8.92 -10.24 -0.77
CA GLU A 129 -9.79 -11.33 -1.23
C GLU A 129 -9.27 -12.02 -2.50
N ILE A 130 -8.67 -11.26 -3.42
CA ILE A 130 -7.97 -11.79 -4.61
C ILE A 130 -6.80 -12.67 -4.19
N GLY A 131 -6.07 -12.25 -3.16
CA GLY A 131 -4.98 -12.98 -2.55
C GLY A 131 -3.70 -13.02 -3.35
N ASN A 132 -2.68 -13.67 -2.78
CA ASN A 132 -1.35 -13.80 -3.39
C ASN A 132 -0.79 -12.43 -3.77
N VAL A 133 -0.71 -11.54 -2.77
CA VAL A 133 -0.34 -10.14 -2.98
C VAL A 133 0.39 -9.57 -1.76
N VAL A 134 1.44 -8.79 -2.04
CA VAL A 134 2.05 -7.86 -1.09
C VAL A 134 1.45 -6.48 -1.32
N ILE A 135 0.83 -5.92 -0.29
CA ILE A 135 0.22 -4.58 -0.30
C ILE A 135 1.15 -3.65 0.48
N LEU A 136 1.67 -2.64 -0.21
CA LEU A 136 2.54 -1.63 0.37
C LEU A 136 1.74 -0.39 0.81
N SER A 137 1.89 -0.03 2.08
CA SER A 137 1.39 1.24 2.62
C SER A 137 -0.13 1.43 2.52
N ARG A 138 -0.60 2.68 2.64
CA ARG A 138 -2.01 3.09 2.53
C ARG A 138 -2.92 2.57 3.64
N GLY A 139 -2.36 2.26 4.80
CA GLY A 139 -3.12 1.82 5.95
C GLY A 139 -3.58 0.37 5.85
N GLY A 140 -2.96 -0.44 4.98
CA GLY A 140 -3.37 -1.84 4.77
C GLY A 140 -3.34 -2.65 6.06
N ALA A 141 -2.35 -2.42 6.94
CA ALA A 141 -2.30 -3.06 8.25
C ALA A 141 -3.46 -2.63 9.18
N ALA A 142 -3.93 -1.39 9.08
CA ALA A 142 -5.05 -0.90 9.86
C ALA A 142 -6.41 -1.35 9.27
N ILE A 143 -6.55 -1.37 7.94
CA ILE A 143 -7.75 -1.80 7.22
C ILE A 143 -7.99 -3.30 7.43
N LEU A 144 -6.93 -4.12 7.33
CA LEU A 144 -7.01 -5.58 7.42
C LEU A 144 -6.71 -6.10 8.82
N ARG A 145 -6.84 -5.26 9.86
CA ARG A 145 -6.42 -5.57 11.24
C ARG A 145 -7.09 -6.80 11.86
N ASP A 146 -8.33 -7.07 11.45
CA ASP A 146 -9.16 -8.15 11.99
C ASP A 146 -9.20 -9.37 11.06
N ARG A 147 -8.34 -9.42 10.03
CA ARG A 147 -8.22 -10.57 9.12
C ARG A 147 -7.04 -11.46 9.53
N PRO A 148 -7.27 -12.65 10.12
CA PRO A 148 -6.20 -13.50 10.62
C PRO A 148 -5.23 -13.96 9.53
N SER A 149 -5.74 -14.22 8.31
CA SER A 149 -4.98 -14.68 7.15
C SER A 149 -4.10 -13.63 6.47
N VAL A 150 -4.00 -12.42 7.04
CA VAL A 150 -3.19 -11.32 6.48
C VAL A 150 -1.96 -11.07 7.34
N LEU A 151 -0.76 -11.32 6.80
CA LEU A 151 0.49 -11.04 7.51
C LEU A 151 0.80 -9.53 7.49
N ARG A 152 0.53 -8.86 8.62
CA ARG A 152 0.83 -7.44 8.81
C ARG A 152 2.24 -7.22 9.38
N VAL A 153 3.09 -6.50 8.63
CA VAL A 153 4.49 -6.23 8.98
C VAL A 153 4.76 -4.73 8.99
N GLY A 154 5.37 -4.24 10.08
CA GLY A 154 5.84 -2.86 10.18
C GLY A 154 7.35 -2.76 9.95
N LEU A 155 7.82 -1.70 9.29
CA LEU A 155 9.24 -1.42 9.07
C LEU A 155 9.64 -0.06 9.63
N THR A 156 10.78 -0.04 10.30
CA THR A 156 11.42 1.15 10.85
C THR A 156 12.90 1.20 10.43
N ALA A 157 13.51 2.38 10.55
CA ALA A 157 14.92 2.59 10.24
C ALA A 157 15.41 3.86 10.96
N HIS A 158 16.73 3.97 11.14
CA HIS A 158 17.35 5.20 11.63
C HIS A 158 17.06 6.37 10.70
N GLN A 159 16.82 7.54 11.28
CA GLN A 159 16.51 8.75 10.52
C GLN A 159 17.57 9.05 9.46
N GLN A 160 18.86 8.93 9.81
CA GLN A 160 19.96 9.20 8.89
C GLN A 160 19.97 8.24 7.70
N ASP A 161 19.66 6.96 7.91
CA ASP A 161 19.62 5.99 6.81
C ASP A 161 18.42 6.24 5.90
N ARG A 162 17.28 6.66 6.48
CA ARG A 162 16.12 7.10 5.71
C ARG A 162 16.47 8.29 4.84
N VAL A 163 17.14 9.31 5.41
CA VAL A 163 17.61 10.50 4.69
C VAL A 163 18.53 10.10 3.55
N ARG A 164 19.55 9.26 3.78
CA ARG A 164 20.46 8.79 2.72
C ARG A 164 19.72 8.09 1.57
N ARG A 165 18.80 7.17 1.89
CA ARG A 165 18.00 6.48 0.86
C ARG A 165 17.15 7.46 0.03
N ILE A 166 16.61 8.49 0.66
CA ILE A 166 15.80 9.51 -0.05
C ILE A 166 16.67 10.42 -0.90
N MET A 167 17.83 10.86 -0.39
CA MET A 167 18.81 11.61 -1.18
C MET A 167 19.21 10.85 -2.45
N GLU A 168 19.55 9.57 -2.31
CA GLU A 168 19.97 8.73 -3.45
C GLU A 168 18.84 8.52 -4.46
N ARG A 169 17.63 8.21 -3.99
CA ARG A 169 16.49 7.90 -4.84
C ARG A 169 15.94 9.13 -5.58
N GLU A 170 15.78 10.23 -4.87
CA GLU A 170 15.14 11.45 -5.38
C GLU A 170 16.17 12.48 -5.88
N ARG A 171 17.48 12.21 -5.72
CA ARG A 171 18.58 13.13 -6.05
C ARG A 171 18.48 14.48 -5.32
N LEU A 172 18.12 14.42 -4.04
CA LEU A 172 17.95 15.57 -3.16
C LEU A 172 19.20 15.86 -2.34
N THR A 173 19.33 17.11 -1.90
CA THR A 173 20.28 17.47 -0.85
C THR A 173 19.86 16.86 0.49
N GLU A 174 20.77 16.80 1.47
CA GLU A 174 20.44 16.32 2.82
C GLU A 174 19.33 17.18 3.45
N GLU A 175 19.43 18.50 3.32
CA GLU A 175 18.44 19.44 3.85
C GLU A 175 17.05 19.22 3.24
N ASP A 176 16.98 19.07 1.92
CA ASP A 176 15.71 18.83 1.22
C ASP A 176 15.14 17.45 1.56
N ALA A 177 16.00 16.43 1.70
CA ALA A 177 15.57 15.08 2.08
C ALA A 177 15.03 15.03 3.51
N VAL A 178 15.64 15.76 4.45
CA VAL A 178 15.14 15.90 5.83
C VAL A 178 13.74 16.52 5.82
N LYS A 179 13.58 17.68 5.15
CA LYS A 179 12.28 18.36 5.04
C LYS A 179 11.22 17.44 4.41
N TRP A 180 11.57 16.76 3.32
CA TRP A 180 10.69 15.81 2.65
C TRP A 180 10.22 14.68 3.58
N ILE A 181 11.14 14.13 4.38
CA ILE A 181 10.83 13.06 5.34
C ILE A 181 9.91 13.57 6.44
N GLU A 182 10.23 14.71 7.07
CA GLU A 182 9.43 15.28 8.16
C GLU A 182 8.00 15.57 7.72
N HIS A 183 7.88 16.14 6.52
CA HIS A 183 6.61 16.43 5.86
C HIS A 183 5.82 15.15 5.56
N SER A 184 6.46 14.16 4.93
CA SER A 184 5.83 12.87 4.63
C SER A 184 5.38 12.13 5.89
N ASP A 185 6.17 12.18 6.97
CA ASP A 185 5.88 11.53 8.24
C ASP A 185 4.71 12.20 8.95
N SER A 186 4.65 13.53 8.91
CA SER A 186 3.55 14.32 9.47
C SER A 186 2.24 14.03 8.75
N ALA A 187 2.28 13.99 7.42
CA ALA A 187 1.10 13.68 6.63
C ALA A 187 0.61 12.24 6.80
N GLN A 188 1.52 11.25 6.87
CA GLN A 188 1.15 9.87 7.17
C GLN A 188 0.50 9.75 8.56
N LEU A 189 1.01 10.49 9.56
CA LEU A 189 0.42 10.50 10.89
C LEU A 189 -1.01 11.09 10.89
N ARG A 190 -1.23 12.21 10.19
CA ARG A 190 -2.57 12.81 10.05
C ARG A 190 -3.54 11.85 9.38
N TYR A 191 -3.13 11.21 8.29
CA TYR A 191 -3.92 10.21 7.59
C TYR A 191 -4.32 9.05 8.52
N PHE A 192 -3.38 8.44 9.24
CA PHE A 192 -3.68 7.32 10.14
C PHE A 192 -4.59 7.74 11.30
N LYS A 193 -4.39 8.93 11.86
CA LYS A 193 -5.24 9.46 12.92
C LYS A 193 -6.66 9.67 12.43
N LYS A 194 -6.84 10.26 11.25
CA LYS A 194 -8.17 10.56 10.70
C LYS A 194 -8.91 9.31 10.20
N ALA A 195 -8.22 8.44 9.46
CA ALA A 195 -8.83 7.27 8.83
C ALA A 195 -9.05 6.10 9.80
N PHE A 196 -8.17 5.92 10.79
CA PHE A 196 -8.13 4.71 11.61
C PHE A 196 -8.04 4.98 13.12
N ASN A 197 -7.99 6.25 13.54
CA ASN A 197 -7.82 6.65 14.94
C ASN A 197 -6.62 5.98 15.61
N THR A 198 -5.50 5.85 14.89
CA THR A 198 -4.25 5.26 15.37
C THR A 198 -3.03 5.99 14.77
N CYS A 199 -1.83 5.45 14.97
CA CYS A 199 -0.58 5.95 14.40
C CYS A 199 0.09 4.89 13.51
N PRO A 200 0.88 5.29 12.49
CA PRO A 200 1.54 4.35 11.58
C PRO A 200 2.56 3.43 12.27
N LEU A 201 3.05 3.81 13.44
CA LEU A 201 4.04 3.05 14.22
C LEU A 201 3.41 2.36 15.44
N ASP A 202 2.08 2.24 15.49
CA ASP A 202 1.41 1.48 16.53
C ASP A 202 1.76 0.00 16.37
N ARG A 203 2.61 -0.50 17.27
CA ARG A 203 3.08 -1.89 17.27
C ARG A 203 1.94 -2.91 17.30
N PHE A 204 0.77 -2.56 17.83
CA PHE A 204 -0.38 -3.47 17.90
C PHE A 204 -1.11 -3.65 16.56
N LEU A 205 -0.74 -2.88 15.52
CA LEU A 205 -1.22 -3.10 14.15
C LEU A 205 -0.49 -4.24 13.44
N TYR A 206 0.65 -4.68 13.95
CA TYR A 206 1.56 -5.58 13.26
C TYR A 206 1.73 -6.89 14.03
N HIS A 207 1.95 -7.99 13.30
CA HIS A 207 2.43 -9.22 13.92
C HIS A 207 3.87 -9.05 14.43
N PHE A 208 4.69 -8.29 13.69
CA PHE A 208 6.00 -7.86 14.13
C PHE A 208 6.45 -6.60 13.37
N MET A 209 7.41 -5.89 13.96
CA MET A 209 8.11 -4.79 13.31
C MET A 209 9.59 -5.11 13.16
N LEU A 210 10.19 -4.72 12.03
CA LEU A 210 11.62 -4.93 11.75
C LEU A 210 12.33 -3.59 11.57
N HIS A 211 13.54 -3.49 12.11
CA HIS A 211 14.39 -2.30 11.99
C HIS A 211 15.45 -2.49 10.90
N THR A 212 15.20 -2.00 9.69
CA THR A 212 16.01 -2.33 8.50
C THR A 212 17.42 -1.75 8.51
N SER A 213 17.68 -0.72 9.34
CA SER A 213 19.04 -0.24 9.58
C SER A 213 19.91 -1.22 10.36
N GLU A 214 19.31 -2.03 11.23
CA GLU A 214 20.06 -2.96 12.10
C GLU A 214 20.26 -4.30 11.42
N ILE A 215 19.27 -4.76 10.66
CA ILE A 215 19.26 -6.12 10.10
C ILE A 215 19.46 -6.17 8.59
N GLY A 216 19.34 -5.05 7.89
CA GLY A 216 19.39 -4.98 6.43
C GLY A 216 18.08 -5.43 5.74
N VAL A 217 17.96 -5.09 4.46
CA VAL A 217 16.77 -5.34 3.63
C VAL A 217 16.63 -6.83 3.30
N GLU A 218 17.74 -7.50 3.03
CA GLU A 218 17.79 -8.91 2.63
C GLU A 218 17.36 -9.82 3.78
N TYR A 219 17.85 -9.55 4.99
CA TYR A 219 17.47 -10.32 6.17
C TYR A 219 16.01 -10.06 6.56
N ALA A 220 15.56 -8.79 6.50
CA ALA A 220 14.16 -8.46 6.71
C ALA A 220 13.23 -9.20 5.73
N THR A 221 13.62 -9.26 4.45
CA THR A 221 12.91 -10.02 3.41
C THR A 221 12.79 -11.49 3.79
N LYS A 222 13.90 -12.12 4.18
CA LYS A 222 13.90 -13.54 4.57
C LYS A 222 12.96 -13.82 5.74
N LEU A 223 13.00 -12.99 6.79
CA LEU A 223 12.12 -13.14 7.96
C LEU A 223 10.63 -13.06 7.56
N ILE A 224 10.28 -12.14 6.67
CA ILE A 224 8.91 -11.99 6.18
C ILE A 224 8.49 -13.19 5.33
N VAL A 225 9.34 -13.64 4.40
CA VAL A 225 9.07 -14.80 3.54
C VAL A 225 8.89 -16.07 4.36
N ASP A 226 9.80 -16.34 5.31
CA ASP A 226 9.73 -17.52 6.15
C ASP A 226 8.48 -17.48 7.04
N THR A 227 8.12 -16.30 7.58
CA THR A 227 6.88 -16.16 8.36
C THR A 227 5.63 -16.32 7.50
N ALA A 228 5.62 -15.80 6.27
CA ALA A 228 4.52 -15.96 5.34
C ALA A 228 4.29 -17.42 4.95
N ARG A 229 5.35 -18.24 4.88
CA ARG A 229 5.26 -19.69 4.64
C ARG A 229 4.66 -20.46 5.81
N LEU A 230 4.72 -19.91 7.02
CA LEU A 230 4.10 -20.49 8.23
C LEU A 230 2.64 -20.05 8.41
N MET A 231 2.17 -19.05 7.65
CA MET A 231 0.79 -18.58 7.77
C MET A 231 -0.20 -19.61 7.24
N THR A 232 -1.28 -19.78 7.99
CA THR A 232 -2.46 -20.57 7.60
C THR A 232 -3.64 -19.65 7.31
N ASP A 233 -4.76 -20.19 6.83
CA ASP A 233 -5.98 -19.40 6.67
C ASP A 233 -6.56 -18.93 8.04
N GLU A 234 -6.18 -19.57 9.15
CA GLU A 234 -6.48 -19.16 10.53
C GLU A 234 -5.46 -18.15 11.09
N GLY A 235 -4.46 -17.77 10.27
CA GLY A 235 -3.39 -16.84 10.61
C GLY A 235 -2.11 -17.53 11.07
N LEU A 236 -1.28 -16.78 11.81
CA LEU A 236 -0.05 -17.34 12.38
C LEU A 236 -0.40 -18.35 13.49
N PRO A 237 0.34 -19.47 13.58
CA PRO A 237 0.14 -20.44 14.63
C PRO A 237 0.21 -19.77 16.00
N ARG A 238 -0.87 -19.83 16.77
CA ARG A 238 -0.83 -19.41 18.17
C ARG A 238 -0.16 -20.52 18.97
N GLY A 239 0.74 -20.13 19.89
CA GLY A 239 1.19 -21.05 20.93
C GLY A 239 0.00 -21.56 21.75
N PRO A 240 0.18 -22.59 22.60
CA PRO A 240 -0.89 -23.05 23.47
C PRO A 240 -1.47 -21.88 24.26
N GLU A 241 -2.80 -21.84 24.41
CA GLU A 241 -3.42 -20.83 25.27
C GLU A 241 -2.81 -20.94 26.68
N PRO A 242 -2.46 -19.80 27.30
CA PRO A 242 -1.99 -19.81 28.68
C PRO A 242 -3.08 -20.45 29.55
N ALA A 243 -2.67 -21.45 30.34
CA ALA A 243 -3.54 -22.18 31.27
C ALA A 243 -4.13 -21.29 32.37
#